data_AF-A0A6A7LSP0-F1
#
_entry.id   AF-A0A6A7LSP0-F1
#
_cell.length_a   1.000
_cell.length_b   1.000
_cell.length_c   1.000
_cell.angle_alpha   90.00
_cell.angle_beta   90.00
_cell.angle_gamma   90.00
#
_symmetry.space_group_name_H-M   'P 1'
#
loop_
_entity.id
_entity.type
_entity.pdbx_description
1 polymer ?
#
loop_
_entity_poly.entity_id
_entity_poly.type
_entity_poly.pdbx_seq_one_letter_code
_entity_poly.pdbx_strand_id
1 'polypeptide(L)' 'MTAVDELRDIVDDLSETDARLFLAVIRDHDPVALAMLTAPLDDEPETPEEVKSVAKARKRVAHGKVISNEALAQELGW' A
#
# COMPACT_ATOMS: atom_id res chain seq x y z
N MET A 1 -26.82 -6.46 -20.75
CA MET A 1 -25.51 -6.41 -20.08
C MET A 1 -25.62 -7.27 -18.84
N THR A 2 -24.75 -8.26 -18.70
CA THR A 2 -24.71 -9.13 -17.52
C THR A 2 -23.63 -8.65 -16.56
N ALA A 3 -23.67 -9.07 -15.30
CA ALA A 3 -22.60 -8.79 -14.34
C ALA A 3 -21.22 -9.32 -14.81
N VAL A 4 -21.19 -10.37 -15.63
CA VAL A 4 -19.95 -10.89 -16.23
C VAL A 4 -19.42 -9.95 -17.31
N ASP A 5 -20.31 -9.32 -18.09
CA ASP A 5 -19.91 -8.34 -19.10
C ASP A 5 -19.36 -7.07 -18.42
N GLU A 6 -20.05 -6.56 -17.40
CA GLU A 6 -19.58 -5.40 -16.61
C GLU A 6 -18.23 -5.66 -15.94
N LEU A 7 -18.02 -6.86 -15.40
CA LEU A 7 -16.75 -7.22 -14.79
C LEU A 7 -15.60 -7.27 -15.82
N ARG A 8 -15.85 -7.74 -17.03
CA ARG A 8 -14.83 -7.74 -18.10
C ARG A 8 -14.43 -6.33 -18.49
N ASP A 9 -15.41 -5.46 -18.68
CA ASP A 9 -15.16 -4.06 -19.04
C ASP A 9 -14.32 -3.37 -17.96
N ILE A 10 -14.64 -3.59 -16.67
CA ILE A 10 -13.85 -3.05 -15.55
C ILE A 10 -12.42 -3.61 -15.57
N VAL A 11 -12.25 -4.92 -15.78
CA VAL A 11 -10.94 -5.59 -15.78
C VAL A 11 -10.04 -5.05 -16.89
N ASP A 12 -10.61 -4.75 -18.06
CA ASP A 12 -9.86 -4.22 -19.20
C ASP A 12 -9.29 -2.81 -18.93
N ASP A 13 -9.90 -2.05 -18.02
CA ASP A 13 -9.48 -0.70 -17.63
C ASP A 13 -8.52 -0.67 -16.42
N LEU A 14 -8.23 -1.81 -15.77
CA LEU A 14 -7.36 -1.85 -14.59
C LEU A 14 -5.88 -1.64 -14.92
N SER A 15 -5.18 -0.96 -14.02
CA SER A 15 -3.71 -0.99 -14.04
C SER A 15 -3.20 -2.37 -13.64
N GLU A 16 -2.00 -2.75 -14.09
CA GLU A 16 -1.37 -4.03 -13.74
C GLU A 16 -1.22 -4.20 -12.21
N THR A 17 -0.95 -3.11 -11.49
CA THR A 17 -0.86 -3.13 -10.02
C THR A 17 -2.21 -3.46 -9.38
N ASP A 18 -3.28 -2.80 -9.82
CA ASP A 18 -4.63 -3.03 -9.29
C ASP A 18 -5.11 -4.43 -9.65
N ALA A 19 -4.87 -4.89 -10.89
CA ALA A 19 -5.22 -6.22 -11.34
C ALA A 19 -4.61 -7.31 -10.44
N ARG A 20 -3.33 -7.19 -10.05
CA ARG A 20 -2.70 -8.13 -9.11
C ARG A 20 -3.37 -8.12 -7.75
N LEU A 21 -3.71 -6.94 -7.23
CA LEU A 21 -4.36 -6.80 -5.93
C LEU A 21 -5.76 -7.43 -5.93
N PHE A 22 -6.56 -7.17 -6.96
CA PHE A 22 -7.86 -7.82 -7.14
C PHE A 22 -7.74 -9.35 -7.31
N LEU A 23 -6.73 -9.83 -8.04
CA LEU A 23 -6.48 -11.27 -8.17
C LEU A 23 -6.15 -11.93 -6.83
N ALA A 24 -5.33 -11.31 -5.98
CA ALA A 24 -5.02 -11.82 -4.65
C ALA A 24 -6.28 -11.95 -3.77
N VAL A 25 -7.20 -10.98 -3.85
CA VAL A 25 -8.47 -11.02 -3.11
C VAL A 25 -9.41 -12.09 -3.66
N ILE A 26 -9.56 -12.19 -4.98
CA ILE A 26 -10.52 -13.09 -5.61
C ILE A 26 -10.04 -14.55 -5.58
N ARG A 27 -8.75 -14.80 -5.84
CA ARG A 27 -8.19 -16.16 -5.92
C ARG A 27 -7.76 -16.72 -4.58
N ASP A 28 -7.02 -15.92 -3.81
CA ASP A 28 -6.33 -16.39 -2.61
C ASP A 28 -7.07 -16.00 -1.33
N HIS A 29 -8.12 -15.18 -1.45
CA HIS A 29 -8.88 -14.61 -0.33
C HIS A 29 -7.95 -13.94 0.69
N ASP A 30 -6.91 -13.27 0.20
CA ASP A 30 -5.91 -12.62 1.03
C ASP A 30 -6.57 -11.49 1.84
N PRO A 31 -6.62 -11.61 3.19
CA PRO A 31 -7.27 -10.63 4.04
C PRO A 31 -6.53 -9.28 4.07
N VAL A 32 -5.21 -9.28 3.83
CA VAL A 32 -4.41 -8.05 3.75
C VAL A 32 -4.72 -7.32 2.45
N ALA A 33 -4.77 -8.05 1.33
CA ALA A 33 -5.14 -7.47 0.04
C ALA A 33 -6.55 -6.86 0.07
N LEU A 34 -7.50 -7.55 0.71
CA LEU A 34 -8.86 -7.04 0.90
C LEU A 34 -8.86 -5.76 1.75
N ALA A 35 -8.14 -5.77 2.87
CA ALA A 35 -8.01 -4.61 3.74
C ALA A 35 -7.44 -3.41 2.99
N MET A 36 -6.44 -3.60 2.12
CA MET A 36 -5.87 -2.54 1.29
C MET A 36 -6.87 -1.99 0.26
N LEU A 37 -7.63 -2.85 -0.42
CA LEU A 37 -8.63 -2.41 -1.41
C LEU A 37 -9.77 -1.61 -0.78
N THR A 38 -10.17 -1.97 0.44
CA THR A 38 -11.30 -1.35 1.14
C THR A 38 -10.88 -0.30 2.16
N ALA A 39 -9.57 -0.02 2.27
CA ALA A 39 -9.08 0.97 3.21
C ALA A 39 -9.66 2.34 2.85
N PRO A 40 -10.24 3.07 3.82
CA PRO A 40 -10.59 4.46 3.58
C PRO A 40 -9.32 5.26 3.29
N LEU A 41 -9.46 6.32 2.49
CA LEU A 41 -8.39 7.30 2.34
C LEU A 41 -8.13 7.94 3.71
N ASP A 42 -6.86 8.10 4.06
CA ASP A 42 -6.45 8.88 5.22
C ASP A 42 -6.55 10.37 4.88
N ASP A 43 -7.70 10.96 5.17
CA ASP A 43 -8.03 12.37 4.94
C ASP A 43 -7.94 13.21 6.22
N GLU A 44 -7.45 12.62 7.32
CA GLU A 44 -7.23 13.34 8.56
C GLU A 44 -6.09 14.35 8.41
N PRO A 45 -6.20 15.55 9.00
CA PRO A 45 -5.10 16.52 8.99
C PRO A 45 -3.92 15.99 9.82
N GLU A 46 -2.71 16.05 9.25
CA GLU A 46 -1.50 15.67 10.00
C GLU A 46 -1.40 16.44 11.32
N THR A 47 -1.13 15.70 12.40
CA THR A 47 -0.86 16.28 13.71
C THR A 47 0.50 16.99 13.73
N PRO A 48 0.71 17.98 14.63
CA PRO A 48 2.01 18.62 14.79
C PRO A 48 3.16 17.64 15.05
N GLU A 49 2.89 16.56 15.78
CA GLU A 49 3.82 15.47 16.09
C GLU A 49 4.22 14.69 14.83
N GLU A 50 3.27 14.40 13.94
CA GLU A 50 3.52 13.71 12.67
C GLU A 50 4.34 14.58 11.73
N VAL A 51 3.95 15.84 11.53
CA VAL A 51 4.69 16.81 10.72
C VAL A 51 6.15 16.89 11.18
N LYS A 52 6.37 16.97 12.50
CA LYS A 52 7.71 17.01 13.10
C LYS A 52 8.48 15.70 12.87
N SER A 53 7.81 14.56 12.95
CA SER A 53 8.40 13.23 12.74
C SER A 53 8.80 13.02 11.28
N VAL A 54 7.95 13.39 10.33
CA VAL A 54 8.25 13.37 8.89
C VAL A 54 9.44 14.28 8.58
N ALA A 55 9.44 15.51 9.11
CA ALA A 55 10.56 16.45 8.93
C ALA A 55 11.87 15.88 9.48
N LYS A 56 11.84 15.22 10.65
CA LYS A 56 13.00 14.54 11.24
C LYS A 56 13.47 13.38 10.37
N ALA A 57 12.57 12.56 9.83
CA ALA A 57 12.89 11.44 8.96
C ALA A 57 13.55 11.93 7.66
N ARG A 58 12.97 12.95 6.99
CA ARG A 58 13.54 13.57 5.79
C ARG A 58 14.96 14.11 6.04
N LYS A 59 15.19 14.76 7.19
CA LYS A 59 16.54 15.19 7.58
C LYS A 59 17.50 14.02 7.73
N ARG A 60 17.09 12.90 8.34
CA ARG A 60 17.95 11.71 8.46
C ARG A 60 18.34 11.16 7.09
N VAL A 61 17.38 11.04 6.18
CA VAL A 61 17.60 10.61 4.79
C VAL A 61 18.63 11.50 4.10
N ALA A 62 18.49 12.82 4.21
CA ALA A 62 19.43 13.78 3.60
C ALA A 62 20.88 13.65 4.14
N HIS A 63 21.07 13.11 5.35
CA HIS A 63 22.38 12.84 5.92
C HIS A 63 22.83 11.38 5.76
N GLY A 64 22.16 10.60 4.89
CA GLY A 64 22.46 9.19 4.68
C GLY A 64 22.15 8.27 5.87
N LYS A 65 21.40 8.75 6.87
CA LYS A 65 21.03 7.99 8.08
C LYS A 65 19.80 7.12 7.82
N VAL A 66 19.93 6.19 6.88
CA VAL A 66 18.91 5.21 6.47
C VAL A 66 19.38 3.78 6.79
N ILE A 67 18.44 2.84 6.85
CA ILE A 67 18.70 1.39 6.90
C ILE A 67 18.11 0.77 5.63
N SER A 68 18.77 -0.24 5.04
CA SER A 68 18.18 -0.98 3.93
C SER A 68 17.06 -1.88 4.44
N ASN A 69 16.12 -2.26 3.55
CA ASN A 69 15.06 -3.19 3.91
C ASN A 69 15.61 -4.54 4.37
N GLU A 70 16.72 -5.00 3.79
CA GLU A 70 17.39 -6.25 4.19
C GLU A 70 17.97 -6.16 5.61
N ALA A 71 18.66 -5.07 5.93
CA ALA A 71 19.22 -4.86 7.26
C ALA A 71 18.11 -4.71 8.31
N LEU A 72 16.99 -4.07 7.96
CA LEU A 72 15.83 -3.96 8.82
C LEU A 72 15.16 -5.32 9.06
N ALA A 73 14.97 -6.13 8.02
CA ALA A 73 14.42 -7.47 8.15
C ALA A 73 15.27 -8.34 9.08
N GLN A 74 16.60 -8.29 8.92
CA GLN A 74 17.53 -8.99 9.80
C GLN A 74 17.42 -8.54 11.26
N GLU A 75 17.28 -7.23 11.51
CA GLU A 75 17.10 -6.69 12.88
C GLU A 75 15.78 -7.15 13.51
N LEU A 76 14.72 -7.28 12.70
CA LEU A 76 13.38 -7.70 13.12
C LEU A 76 13.20 -9.23 13.17
N GLY A 77 14.17 -10.01 12.69
CA GLY A 77 14.11 -11.47 12.64
C GLY A 77 13.12 -12.02 11.62
N TRP A 78 12.89 -11.29 10.52
CA TRP A 78 12.10 -11.72 9.37
C TRP A 78 12.93 -12.48 8.34
#